data_AF-A0A7Y8K641-F1
#
_entry.id   AF-A0A7Y8K641-F1
#
_cell.length_a   1.000
_cell.length_b   1.000
_cell.length_c   1.000
_cell.angle_alpha   90.00
_cell.angle_beta   90.00
_cell.angle_gamma   90.00
#
_symmetry.space_group_name_H-M   'P 1'
#
loop_
_entity.id
_entity.type
_entity.pdbx_description
1 polymer ?
#
loop_
_entity_poly.entity_id
_entity_poly.type
_entity_poly.pdbx_seq_one_letter_code
_entity_poly.pdbx_strand_id
1 'polypeptide(L)'
;MDQQTKLPLQPRMEEGKALVIAGVQGRYSKATIGDIPKLWELFDSCFREIKTRVGGVTYGVCYNARHDEFDYLAGVEVPTKGDVPSNFQSIEIPAHRYAVFPHYGPVQALAQTYERIMFEWLPGSGYKVVGADFERYSADFDVDKGTGSVEIWIPIEAESA
;
A
#
# COMPACT_ATOMS: atom_id res chain seq x y z
N MET A 1 0.48 -19.78 -14.35
CA MET A 1 1.42 -19.36 -15.41
C MET A 1 1.53 -17.86 -15.31
N ASP A 2 2.49 -17.39 -14.51
CA ASP A 2 2.59 -16.01 -14.02
C ASP A 2 2.84 -15.01 -15.15
N GLN A 3 1.79 -14.31 -15.56
CA GLN A 3 1.93 -13.17 -16.46
C GLN A 3 2.68 -12.01 -15.78
N GLN A 4 2.57 -11.91 -14.45
CA GLN A 4 3.17 -10.82 -13.65
C GLN A 4 4.70 -10.89 -13.60
N THR A 5 5.34 -12.06 -13.69
CA THR A 5 6.81 -12.18 -13.65
C THR A 5 7.50 -11.81 -14.97
N LYS A 6 6.74 -11.66 -16.06
CA LYS A 6 7.27 -11.30 -17.39
C LYS A 6 7.09 -9.83 -17.75
N LEU A 7 6.32 -9.08 -16.97
CA LEU A 7 6.09 -7.66 -17.24
C LEU A 7 7.31 -6.82 -16.79
N PRO A 8 7.76 -5.87 -17.62
CA PRO A 8 8.86 -4.99 -17.27
C PRO A 8 8.46 -4.07 -16.12
N LEU A 9 9.34 -3.93 -15.12
CA LEU A 9 9.17 -2.99 -14.01
C LEU A 9 9.51 -1.58 -14.52
N GLN A 10 8.53 -0.87 -15.06
CA GLN A 10 8.66 0.52 -15.50
C GLN A 10 7.76 1.38 -14.63
N PRO A 11 8.28 1.96 -13.52
CA PRO A 11 7.47 2.79 -12.67
C PRO A 11 7.17 4.13 -13.33
N ARG A 12 5.98 4.64 -13.05
CA ARG A 12 5.65 6.05 -13.26
C ARG A 12 6.17 6.85 -12.06
N MET A 13 6.84 7.97 -12.31
CA MET A 13 7.32 8.85 -11.25
C MET A 13 6.22 9.87 -10.91
N GLU A 14 5.85 9.98 -9.64
CA GLU A 14 4.75 10.82 -9.18
C GLU A 14 5.12 11.66 -7.97
N GLU A 15 4.62 12.89 -7.92
CA GLU A 15 4.67 13.73 -6.73
C GLU A 15 3.42 13.46 -5.89
N GLY A 16 3.57 12.76 -4.77
CA GLY A 16 2.48 12.42 -3.88
C GLY A 16 2.16 13.53 -2.89
N LYS A 17 0.87 13.74 -2.63
CA LYS A 17 0.39 14.62 -1.56
C LYS A 17 0.54 13.96 -0.18
N ALA A 18 0.48 14.77 0.87
CA ALA A 18 0.32 14.24 2.21
C ALA A 18 -1.05 13.54 2.35
N LEU A 19 -1.09 12.44 3.09
CA LEU A 19 -2.28 11.61 3.31
C LEU A 19 -2.48 11.36 4.80
N VAL A 20 -3.75 11.26 5.22
CA VAL A 20 -4.11 10.66 6.50
C VAL A 20 -4.93 9.42 6.20
N ILE A 21 -4.38 8.24 6.53
CA ILE A 21 -5.07 6.98 6.30
C ILE A 21 -5.63 6.49 7.63
N ALA A 22 -6.93 6.23 7.67
CA ALA A 22 -7.66 5.72 8.81
C ALA A 22 -8.11 4.27 8.55
N GLY A 23 -7.93 3.38 9.52
CA GLY A 23 -8.19 1.98 9.29
C GLY A 23 -7.87 1.05 10.45
N VAL A 24 -7.75 -0.23 10.13
CA VAL A 24 -7.34 -1.28 11.07
C VAL A 24 -5.89 -1.66 10.80
N GLN A 25 -5.17 -1.98 11.87
CA GLN A 25 -3.72 -2.23 11.81
C GLN A 25 -3.39 -3.61 12.40
N GLY A 26 -2.40 -4.27 11.81
CA GLY A 26 -1.73 -5.43 12.38
C GLY A 26 -0.21 -5.34 12.27
N ARG A 27 0.50 -6.16 13.06
CA ARG A 27 1.96 -6.35 12.97
C ARG A 27 2.24 -7.66 12.24
N TYR A 28 3.05 -7.61 11.20
CA TYR A 28 3.32 -8.75 10.34
C TYR A 28 4.81 -8.98 10.14
N SER A 29 5.15 -10.20 9.76
CA SER A 29 6.47 -10.64 9.32
C SER A 29 6.33 -11.52 8.08
N LYS A 30 7.44 -11.96 7.51
CA LYS A 30 7.42 -12.98 6.43
C LYS A 30 6.61 -14.23 6.79
N ALA A 31 6.57 -14.62 8.06
CA ALA A 31 5.84 -15.79 8.53
C ALA A 31 4.33 -15.55 8.66
N THR A 32 3.91 -14.32 8.92
CA THR A 32 2.50 -13.97 9.20
C THR A 32 1.85 -13.13 8.10
N ILE A 33 2.59 -12.76 7.05
CA ILE A 33 2.06 -11.95 5.93
C ILE A 33 0.82 -12.57 5.26
N GLY A 34 0.68 -13.90 5.32
CA GLY A 34 -0.50 -14.63 4.84
C GLY A 34 -1.79 -14.33 5.62
N ASP A 35 -1.71 -13.65 6.77
CA ASP A 35 -2.86 -13.24 7.59
C ASP A 35 -3.37 -11.83 7.24
N ILE A 36 -2.68 -11.06 6.39
CA ILE A 36 -3.15 -9.74 5.93
C ILE A 36 -4.57 -9.76 5.33
N PRO A 37 -4.98 -10.78 4.54
CA PRO A 37 -6.36 -10.87 4.06
C PRO A 37 -7.41 -10.84 5.18
N LYS A 38 -7.11 -11.41 6.36
CA LYS A 38 -8.03 -11.35 7.52
C LYS A 38 -8.17 -9.94 8.08
N LEU A 39 -7.13 -9.12 7.98
CA LEU A 39 -7.20 -7.70 8.36
C LEU A 39 -8.09 -6.92 7.39
N TRP A 40 -8.01 -7.22 6.09
CA TRP A 40 -8.92 -6.67 5.09
C TRP A 40 -10.37 -7.08 5.35
N GLU A 41 -10.63 -8.35 5.66
CA GLU A 41 -11.98 -8.81 6.06
C GLU A 41 -12.50 -8.06 7.30
N LEU A 42 -11.64 -7.83 8.30
CA LEU A 42 -11.97 -7.01 9.47
C LEU A 42 -12.28 -5.58 9.05
N PHE A 43 -11.46 -4.98 8.20
CA PHE A 43 -11.68 -3.63 7.69
C PHE A 43 -13.02 -3.50 6.96
N ASP A 44 -13.35 -4.43 6.07
CA ASP A 44 -14.59 -4.43 5.30
C ASP A 44 -15.83 -4.47 6.19
N SER A 45 -15.73 -5.12 7.36
CA SER A 45 -16.81 -5.18 8.33
C SER A 45 -17.11 -3.84 9.02
N CYS A 46 -16.12 -2.96 9.16
CA CYS A 46 -16.22 -1.75 9.98
C CYS A 46 -15.94 -0.44 9.24
N PHE A 47 -15.35 -0.43 8.04
CA PHE A 47 -14.92 0.81 7.36
C PHE A 47 -16.06 1.82 7.10
N ARG A 48 -17.32 1.37 7.10
CA ARG A 48 -18.51 2.22 6.99
C ARG A 48 -18.70 3.15 8.19
N GLU A 49 -18.07 2.85 9.34
CA GLU A 49 -18.05 3.71 10.52
C GLU A 49 -17.17 4.96 10.31
N ILE A 50 -16.21 4.89 9.38
CA ILE A 50 -15.43 6.06 8.93
C ILE A 50 -16.30 6.86 7.95
N LYS A 51 -17.08 7.81 8.48
CA LYS A 51 -18.07 8.57 7.70
C LYS A 51 -17.43 9.61 6.77
N THR A 52 -16.41 10.31 7.24
CA THR A 52 -15.71 11.35 6.48
C THR A 52 -14.52 10.72 5.76
N ARG A 53 -14.59 10.65 4.43
CA ARG A 53 -13.57 10.00 3.59
C ARG A 53 -13.28 10.82 2.34
N VAL A 54 -12.07 10.69 1.82
CA VAL A 54 -11.66 11.28 0.54
C VAL A 54 -11.80 10.23 -0.55
N GLY A 55 -12.86 10.33 -1.34
CA GLY A 55 -13.12 9.40 -2.45
C GLY A 55 -13.51 7.99 -1.97
N GLY A 56 -13.28 7.00 -2.85
CA GLY A 56 -13.60 5.58 -2.59
C GLY A 56 -12.37 4.65 -2.67
N VAL A 57 -11.17 5.21 -2.74
CA VAL A 57 -9.91 4.46 -2.81
C VAL A 57 -9.60 3.89 -1.43
N THR A 58 -9.15 2.64 -1.40
CA THR A 58 -8.61 2.00 -0.19
C THR A 58 -7.10 1.84 -0.31
N TYR A 59 -6.44 1.72 0.84
CA TYR A 59 -5.00 1.72 0.97
C TYR A 59 -4.55 0.57 1.87
N GLY A 60 -3.45 -0.09 1.47
CA GLY A 60 -2.68 -1.01 2.30
C GLY A 60 -1.31 -0.41 2.59
N VAL A 61 -1.06 0.09 3.80
CA VAL A 61 0.14 0.87 4.11
C VAL A 61 1.13 0.02 4.91
N CYS A 62 2.36 -0.11 4.42
CA CYS A 62 3.48 -0.77 5.09
C CYS A 62 4.38 0.28 5.75
N TYR A 63 4.62 0.16 7.06
CA TYR A 63 5.45 1.11 7.80
C TYR A 63 6.09 0.50 9.04
N ASN A 64 6.95 1.27 9.73
CA ASN A 64 7.64 0.83 10.95
C ASN A 64 8.39 -0.51 10.78
N ALA A 65 9.01 -0.72 9.62
CA ALA A 65 9.78 -1.91 9.33
C ALA A 65 11.01 -2.03 10.25
N ARG A 66 11.15 -3.16 10.96
CA ARG A 66 12.27 -3.50 11.86
C ARG A 66 12.48 -5.01 11.90
N HIS A 67 13.71 -5.47 11.67
CA HIS A 67 14.12 -6.87 11.83
C HIS A 67 13.11 -7.89 11.24
N ASP A 68 12.73 -7.70 9.97
CA ASP A 68 11.75 -8.51 9.22
C ASP A 68 10.27 -8.41 9.64
N GLU A 69 9.95 -7.50 10.55
CA GLU A 69 8.58 -7.16 10.91
C GLU A 69 8.19 -5.76 10.46
N PHE A 70 6.92 -5.55 10.16
CA PHE A 70 6.35 -4.26 9.78
C PHE A 70 4.91 -4.11 10.30
N ASP A 71 4.48 -2.88 10.46
CA ASP A 71 3.06 -2.57 10.66
C ASP A 71 2.40 -2.48 9.29
N TYR A 72 1.22 -3.09 9.18
CA TYR A 72 0.36 -2.96 8.00
C TYR A 72 -0.97 -2.37 8.42
N LEU A 73 -1.43 -1.33 7.70
CA LEU A 73 -2.73 -0.70 7.91
C LEU A 73 -3.59 -0.81 6.64
N ALA A 74 -4.74 -1.47 6.76
CA ALA A 74 -5.79 -1.46 5.74
C ALA A 74 -6.77 -0.32 6.06
N GLY A 75 -6.95 0.62 5.13
CA GLY A 75 -7.63 1.86 5.43
C GLY A 75 -8.15 2.67 4.24
N VAL A 76 -8.72 3.83 4.55
CA VAL A 76 -9.21 4.84 3.62
C VAL A 76 -8.58 6.20 3.95
N GLU A 77 -8.45 7.06 2.94
CA GLU A 77 -8.02 8.45 3.16
C GLU A 77 -9.12 9.25 3.87
N VAL A 78 -8.76 10.00 4.90
CA VAL A 78 -9.60 10.98 5.59
C VAL A 78 -9.00 12.38 5.45
N PRO A 79 -9.80 13.46 5.51
CA PRO A 79 -9.28 14.82 5.32
C PRO A 79 -8.25 15.22 6.37
N THR A 80 -8.49 14.86 7.64
CA THR A 80 -7.60 15.17 8.75
C THR A 80 -7.61 14.07 9.80
N LYS A 81 -6.62 14.06 10.69
CA LYS A 81 -6.58 13.16 11.85
C LYS A 81 -7.79 13.29 12.78
N GLY A 82 -8.42 14.47 12.82
CA GLY A 82 -9.61 14.71 13.64
C GLY A 82 -10.87 13.98 13.14
N ASP A 83 -10.85 13.49 11.89
CA ASP A 83 -11.94 12.73 11.28
C ASP A 83 -11.85 11.22 11.54
N VAL A 84 -10.79 10.77 12.21
CA VAL A 84 -10.56 9.36 12.54
C VAL A 84 -11.45 8.97 13.74
N PRO A 85 -12.37 8.01 13.60
CA PRO A 85 -13.17 7.55 14.73
C PRO A 85 -12.27 6.83 15.77
N SER A 86 -12.61 6.94 17.05
CA SER A 86 -11.75 6.49 18.16
C SER A 86 -11.43 5.00 18.18
N ASN A 87 -12.23 4.17 17.50
CA ASN A 87 -12.02 2.73 17.36
C ASN A 87 -11.08 2.35 16.21
N PHE A 88 -10.57 3.31 15.44
CA PHE A 88 -9.64 3.10 14.33
C PHE A 88 -8.24 3.60 14.66
N GLN A 89 -7.26 3.00 13.98
CA GLN A 89 -5.90 3.52 13.92
C GLN A 89 -5.76 4.51 12.76
N SER A 90 -4.70 5.31 12.80
CA SER A 90 -4.35 6.17 11.67
C SER A 90 -2.85 6.35 11.52
N ILE A 91 -2.45 6.65 10.29
CA ILE A 91 -1.09 7.07 9.92
C ILE A 91 -1.15 8.34 9.08
N GLU A 92 -0.25 9.27 9.37
CA GLU A 92 -0.01 10.47 8.57
C GLU A 92 1.20 10.21 7.68
N ILE A 93 0.99 10.18 6.37
CA ILE A 93 2.03 9.97 5.36
C ILE A 93 2.37 11.35 4.79
N PRO A 94 3.61 11.85 4.94
CA PRO A 94 3.98 13.14 4.38
C PRO A 94 4.07 13.06 2.84
N ALA A 95 4.10 14.23 2.21
CA ALA A 95 4.34 14.31 0.77
C ALA A 95 5.74 13.74 0.44
N HIS A 96 5.77 12.84 -0.53
CA HIS A 96 6.99 12.24 -1.06
C HIS A 96 6.91 12.18 -2.57
N ARG A 97 8.07 12.00 -3.21
CA ARG A 97 8.12 11.52 -4.58
C ARG A 97 8.02 10.00 -4.57
N TYR A 98 7.27 9.42 -5.50
CA TYR A 98 6.99 7.99 -5.56
C TYR A 98 7.42 7.39 -6.90
N ALA A 99 7.92 6.16 -6.85
CA ALA A 99 7.91 5.23 -7.98
C ALA A 99 6.63 4.39 -7.88
N VAL A 100 5.75 4.54 -8.86
CA VAL A 100 4.43 3.89 -8.90
C VAL A 100 4.43 2.74 -9.89
N PHE A 101 4.19 1.54 -9.38
CA PHE A 101 4.15 0.31 -10.15
C PHE A 101 2.71 -0.19 -10.27
N PRO A 102 2.12 -0.23 -11.47
CA PRO A 102 0.84 -0.91 -11.65
C PRO A 102 1.03 -2.41 -11.42
N HIS A 103 0.13 -3.00 -10.62
CA HIS A 103 0.06 -4.44 -10.44
C HIS A 103 -0.97 -5.03 -11.41
N TYR A 104 -0.59 -6.12 -12.07
CA TYR A 104 -1.47 -6.83 -13.00
C TYR A 104 -1.70 -8.27 -12.50
N GLY A 105 -2.94 -8.72 -12.63
CA GLY A 105 -3.32 -10.06 -12.20
C GLY A 105 -3.87 -10.11 -10.77
N PRO A 106 -3.85 -11.30 -10.14
CA PRO A 106 -4.53 -11.53 -8.88
C PRO A 106 -3.81 -10.84 -7.72
N VAL A 107 -4.56 -10.23 -6.81
CA VAL A 107 -4.05 -9.55 -5.61
C VAL A 107 -3.14 -10.45 -4.75
N GLN A 108 -3.35 -11.77 -4.80
CA GLN A 108 -2.51 -12.76 -4.13
C GLN A 108 -1.05 -12.80 -4.66
N ALA A 109 -0.80 -12.24 -5.85
CA ALA A 109 0.52 -12.09 -6.44
C ALA A 109 1.18 -10.72 -6.16
N LEU A 110 0.56 -9.86 -5.32
CA LEU A 110 1.17 -8.58 -4.92
C LEU A 110 2.51 -8.79 -4.24
N ALA A 111 2.64 -9.78 -3.35
CA ALA A 111 3.89 -10.10 -2.67
C ALA A 111 5.04 -10.38 -3.67
N GLN A 112 4.75 -11.09 -4.76
CA GLN A 112 5.74 -11.33 -5.82
C GLN A 112 6.10 -10.02 -6.55
N THR A 113 5.14 -9.11 -6.74
CA THR A 113 5.42 -7.81 -7.35
C THR A 113 6.32 -6.97 -6.44
N TYR A 114 6.08 -6.98 -5.13
CA TYR A 114 6.95 -6.36 -4.13
C TYR A 114 8.37 -6.95 -4.16
N GLU A 115 8.51 -8.28 -4.17
CA GLU A 115 9.83 -8.92 -4.28
C GLU A 115 10.59 -8.46 -5.52
N ARG A 116 9.92 -8.41 -6.67
CA ARG A 116 10.52 -7.92 -7.91
C ARG A 116 10.93 -6.45 -7.83
N ILE A 117 10.09 -5.58 -7.26
CA ILE A 117 10.44 -4.16 -7.06
C ILE A 117 11.67 -4.03 -6.17
N MET A 118 11.72 -4.74 -5.05
CA MET A 118 12.78 -4.61 -4.04
C MET A 118 14.10 -5.26 -4.46
N PHE A 119 14.06 -6.39 -5.18
CA PHE A 119 15.26 -7.16 -5.53
C PHE A 119 15.72 -7.02 -6.99
N GLU A 120 14.83 -6.68 -7.93
CA GLU A 120 15.19 -6.49 -9.34
C GLU A 120 15.35 -5.01 -9.69
N TRP A 121 14.38 -4.15 -9.33
CA TRP A 121 14.37 -2.76 -9.77
C TRP A 121 15.16 -1.83 -8.84
N LEU A 122 14.84 -1.84 -7.54
CA LEU A 122 15.37 -0.89 -6.57
C LEU A 122 16.91 -0.85 -6.52
N PRO A 123 17.64 -2.00 -6.50
CA PRO A 123 19.10 -1.98 -6.36
C PRO A 123 19.84 -1.30 -7.52
N GLY A 124 19.24 -1.28 -8.72
CA GLY A 124 19.79 -0.63 -9.91
C GLY A 124 19.16 0.73 -10.23
N SER A 125 18.24 1.20 -9.39
CA SER A 125 17.40 2.36 -9.71
C SER A 125 18.07 3.72 -9.43
N GLY A 126 19.11 3.75 -8.59
CA GLY A 126 19.70 4.98 -8.08
C GLY A 126 18.83 5.73 -7.05
N TYR A 127 17.83 5.04 -6.49
CA TYR A 127 16.95 5.55 -5.45
C TYR A 127 17.01 4.69 -4.19
N LYS A 128 16.74 5.33 -3.06
CA LYS A 128 16.46 4.66 -1.78
C LYS A 128 15.01 4.85 -1.39
N VAL A 129 14.44 3.87 -0.67
CA VAL A 129 13.08 3.98 -0.13
C VAL A 129 13.07 4.90 1.09
N VAL A 130 12.13 5.83 1.16
CA VAL A 130 12.00 6.80 2.26
C VAL A 130 10.60 6.82 2.85
N GLY A 131 10.43 6.38 4.09
CA GLY A 131 9.12 6.40 4.74
C GLY A 131 8.25 5.18 4.42
N ALA A 132 6.94 5.38 4.42
CA ALA A 132 5.96 4.30 4.29
C ALA A 132 5.57 4.09 2.81
N ASP A 133 5.68 2.85 2.34
CA ASP A 133 5.10 2.44 1.06
C ASP A 133 3.64 2.03 1.22
N PHE A 134 2.89 2.07 0.12
CA PHE A 134 1.49 1.66 0.16
C PHE A 134 0.99 1.07 -1.16
N GLU A 135 0.04 0.16 -1.02
CA GLU A 135 -0.84 -0.33 -2.06
C GLU A 135 -2.05 0.62 -2.17
N ARG A 136 -2.42 1.00 -3.40
CA ARG A 136 -3.57 1.85 -3.69
C ARG A 136 -4.55 1.08 -4.57
N TYR A 137 -5.76 0.89 -4.06
CA TYR A 137 -6.83 0.15 -4.72
C TYR A 137 -7.89 1.12 -5.24
N SER A 138 -8.25 1.03 -6.52
CA SER A 138 -9.26 1.91 -7.10
C SER A 138 -10.64 1.72 -6.46
N ALA A 139 -11.51 2.72 -6.58
CA ALA A 139 -12.83 2.70 -5.94
C ALA A 139 -13.77 1.61 -6.45
N ASP A 140 -13.50 1.05 -7.64
CA ASP A 140 -14.18 -0.08 -8.26
C ASP A 140 -13.45 -1.41 -8.07
N PHE A 141 -12.41 -1.44 -7.22
CA PHE A 141 -11.69 -2.66 -6.90
C PHE A 141 -12.60 -3.67 -6.19
N ASP A 142 -12.69 -4.85 -6.77
CA ASP A 142 -13.48 -5.96 -6.25
C ASP A 142 -12.75 -7.25 -6.61
N VAL A 143 -12.24 -7.94 -5.58
CA VAL A 143 -11.43 -9.15 -5.74
C VAL A 143 -12.25 -10.30 -6.35
N ASP A 144 -13.53 -10.40 -6.02
CA ASP A 144 -14.41 -11.49 -6.48
C ASP A 144 -14.83 -11.26 -7.93
N LYS A 145 -15.04 -10.00 -8.34
CA LYS A 145 -15.37 -9.63 -9.71
C LYS A 145 -14.14 -9.46 -10.61
N GLY A 146 -12.94 -9.37 -10.03
CA GLY A 146 -11.71 -9.08 -10.77
C GLY A 146 -11.72 -7.71 -11.43
N THR A 147 -12.39 -6.72 -10.82
CA THR A 147 -12.46 -5.34 -11.32
C THR A 147 -11.56 -4.40 -10.54
N GLY A 148 -11.33 -3.22 -11.10
CA GLY A 148 -10.45 -2.20 -10.54
C GLY A 148 -8.96 -2.44 -10.79
N SER A 149 -8.15 -1.54 -10.24
CA SER A 149 -6.70 -1.50 -10.41
C SER A 149 -6.01 -1.44 -9.06
N VAL A 150 -4.84 -2.04 -8.98
CA VAL A 150 -3.95 -1.93 -7.82
C VAL A 150 -2.63 -1.31 -8.27
N GLU A 151 -2.15 -0.33 -7.52
CA GLU A 151 -0.83 0.28 -7.72
C GLU A 151 -0.01 0.14 -6.43
N ILE A 152 1.28 -0.14 -6.57
CA ILE A 152 2.24 -0.09 -5.47
C ILE A 152 3.01 1.22 -5.56
N TRP A 153 2.96 2.01 -4.51
CA TRP A 153 3.59 3.33 -4.40
C TRP A 153 4.79 3.23 -3.45
N ILE A 154 5.99 3.24 -4.02
CA ILE A 154 7.24 3.23 -3.25
C ILE A 154 7.77 4.65 -3.12
N PRO A 155 7.85 5.22 -1.91
CA PRO A 155 8.40 6.56 -1.73
C PRO A 155 9.91 6.52 -1.93
N ILE A 156 10.44 7.43 -2.74
CA ILE A 156 11.83 7.41 -3.19
C ILE A 156 12.52 8.76 -3.00
N GLU A 157 13.80 8.70 -2.68
CA GLU A 157 14.74 9.82 -2.76
C GLU A 157 15.95 9.39 -3.59
N ALA A 158 16.52 10.31 -4.38
CA ALA A 158 17.74 10.02 -5.13
C ALA A 158 18.86 9.64 -4.15
N GLU A 159 19.57 8.56 -4.45
CA GLU A 159 20.76 8.21 -3.68
C GLU A 159 21.87 9.18 -4.05
N SER A 160 22.32 9.98 -3.08
CA SER A 160 23.45 10.87 -3.28
C SER A 160 24.69 10.03 -3.60
N ALA A 161 25.30 10.28 -4.76
CA ALA A 161 26.56 9.67 -5.19
C ALA A 161 27.74 10.05 -4.28
#